data_AF-A0A399NRU0-F1
#
_entry.id   AF-A0A399NRU0-F1
#
_cell.length_a   1.000
_cell.length_b   1.000
_cell.length_c   1.000
_cell.angle_alpha   90.00
_cell.angle_beta   90.00
_cell.angle_gamma   90.00
#
_symmetry.space_group_name_H-M   'P 1'
#
loop_
_entity.id
_entity.type
_entity.pdbx_description
1 polymer ?
#
loop_
_entity_poly.entity_id
_entity_poly.type
_entity_poly.pdbx_seq_one_letter_code
_entity_poly.pdbx_strand_id
1 'polypeptide(L)' 'HVAHVARVRQEAGERIAHLDGLALSGADDLARFTLPDGLHPGAALYAEMGERWVARVFADGGLVPRAGLDAVGR' A
#
# COMPACT_ATOMS: atom_id res chain seq x y z
N HIS A 1 -11.25 10.11 5.43
CA HIS A 1 -11.09 11.36 4.63
C HIS A 1 -10.37 11.08 3.31
N VAL A 2 -9.16 10.50 3.29
CA VAL A 2 -8.40 10.21 2.05
C VAL A 2 -9.05 9.13 1.16
N ALA A 3 -9.54 8.03 1.74
CA ALA A 3 -10.24 6.98 0.98
C ALA A 3 -11.45 7.53 0.18
N HIS A 4 -12.18 8.49 0.75
CA HIS A 4 -13.29 9.14 0.07
C HIS A 4 -12.82 9.98 -1.12
N VAL A 5 -11.72 10.73 -0.96
CA VAL A 5 -11.12 11.50 -2.06
C VAL A 5 -10.70 10.58 -3.20
N ALA A 6 -10.04 9.45 -2.90
CA ALA A 6 -9.66 8.48 -3.91
C ALA A 6 -10.89 7.93 -4.67
N ARG A 7 -11.97 7.58 -3.95
CA ARG A 7 -13.22 7.14 -4.58
C ARG A 7 -13.82 8.20 -5.50
N VAL A 8 -13.90 9.46 -5.07
CA VAL A 8 -14.43 10.56 -5.89
C VAL A 8 -13.59 10.75 -7.16
N ARG A 9 -12.25 10.67 -7.06
CA ARG A 9 -11.37 10.79 -8.22
C ARG A 9 -11.45 9.58 -9.15
N GLN A 10 -11.62 8.38 -8.62
CA GLN A 10 -11.92 7.18 -9.41
C GLN A 10 -13.22 7.34 -10.19
N GLU A 11 -14.27 7.86 -9.56
CA GLU A 11 -15.56 8.15 -10.21
C GLU A 11 -15.44 9.23 -11.31
N ALA A 12 -14.47 10.14 -11.18
CA ALA A 12 -14.10 11.11 -12.21
C ALA A 12 -13.21 10.53 -13.33
N GLY A 13 -12.92 9.23 -13.31
CA GLY A 13 -12.16 8.53 -14.35
C GLY A 13 -10.65 8.46 -14.13
N GLU A 14 -10.16 8.89 -12.97
CA GLU A 14 -8.73 8.84 -12.68
C GLU A 14 -8.25 7.45 -12.25
N ARG A 15 -7.07 7.04 -12.73
CA ARG A 15 -6.40 5.80 -12.32
C ARG A 15 -5.69 5.97 -10.99
N ILE A 16 -6.47 6.10 -9.92
CA ILE A 16 -5.98 6.26 -8.54
C ILE A 16 -6.58 5.16 -7.66
N ALA A 17 -5.86 4.73 -6.62
CA ALA A 17 -6.35 3.79 -5.62
C ALA A 17 -5.90 4.23 -4.23
N HIS A 18 -6.72 3.96 -3.22
CA HIS A 18 -6.35 4.20 -1.83
C HIS A 18 -5.82 2.92 -1.19
N LEU A 19 -4.63 3.03 -0.60
CA LEU A 19 -4.06 2.02 0.29
C LEU A 19 -3.94 2.62 1.68
N ASP A 20 -4.54 1.97 2.67
CA ASP A 20 -4.40 2.39 4.06
C ASP A 20 -2.97 2.12 4.54
N GLY A 21 -2.26 3.19 4.90
CA GLY A 21 -0.87 3.11 5.39
C GLY A 21 -0.73 2.32 6.68
N LEU A 22 -1.77 2.29 7.53
CA LEU A 22 -1.76 1.49 8.76
C LEU A 22 -1.78 -0.02 8.48
N ALA A 23 -2.21 -0.43 7.29
CA ALA A 23 -2.14 -1.81 6.86
C ALA A 23 -0.72 -2.23 6.43
N LEU A 24 0.20 -1.28 6.26
CA LEU A 24 1.62 -1.51 5.96
C LEU A 24 2.48 -1.39 7.22
N SER A 25 2.23 -0.37 8.02
CA SER A 25 2.92 -0.10 9.28
C SER A 25 1.89 0.31 10.34
N GLY A 26 1.47 -0.66 11.15
CA GLY A 26 0.47 -0.49 12.20
C GLY A 26 1.07 -0.28 13.59
N ALA A 27 0.21 -0.11 14.60
CA ALA A 27 0.66 0.08 15.98
C ALA A 27 1.49 -1.10 16.51
N ASP A 28 1.16 -2.34 16.13
CA ASP A 28 1.88 -3.55 16.56
C ASP A 28 3.32 -3.60 16.03
N ASP A 29 3.61 -2.93 14.91
CA ASP A 29 4.97 -2.89 14.37
C ASP A 29 5.90 -2.06 15.27
N LEU A 30 5.38 -1.08 16.01
CA LEU A 30 6.17 -0.29 16.96
C LEU A 30 6.63 -1.10 18.18
N ALA A 31 5.94 -2.19 18.50
CA ALA A 31 6.38 -3.14 19.53
C ALA A 31 7.46 -4.11 19.01
N ARG A 32 7.55 -4.28 17.68
CA ARG A 32 8.41 -5.28 17.01
C ARG A 32 9.66 -4.67 16.39
N PHE A 33 9.63 -3.39 16.04
CA PHE A 33 10.69 -2.72 15.30
C PHE A 33 11.06 -1.39 15.96
N THR A 34 12.35 -1.09 15.96
CA THR A 34 12.86 0.22 16.37
C THR A 34 12.73 1.23 15.24
N LEU A 35 12.35 2.46 15.56
CA LEU A 35 12.47 3.62 14.67
C LEU A 35 13.80 4.31 14.99
N PRO A 36 14.81 4.28 14.09
CA PRO A 36 16.17 4.74 14.42
C PRO A 36 16.28 6.19 14.90
N ASP A 37 15.38 7.06 14.43
CA ASP A 37 15.30 8.46 14.82
C ASP A 37 13.95 8.83 15.47
N GLY A 38 13.20 7.81 15.90
CA GLY A 38 11.87 8.00 16.48
C GLY A 38 10.76 8.30 15.47
N LEU A 39 11.05 8.31 14.16
CA LEU A 39 10.05 8.53 13.11
C LEU A 39 10.15 7.53 11.96
N HIS A 40 11.33 7.32 11.41
CA HIS A 40 11.50 6.53 10.20
C HIS A 40 11.59 5.03 10.51
N PRO A 41 10.99 4.16 9.67
CA PRO A 41 11.25 2.74 9.71
C PRO A 41 12.74 2.42 9.53
N GLY A 42 13.24 1.47 10.31
CA GLY A 42 14.52 0.82 10.00
C GLY A 42 14.41 -0.11 8.80
N ALA A 43 15.53 -0.63 8.31
CA ALA A 43 15.59 -1.51 7.14
C ALA A 43 14.67 -2.75 7.27
N ALA A 44 14.60 -3.36 8.45
CA ALA A 44 13.74 -4.53 8.70
C ALA A 44 12.25 -4.21 8.55
N LEU A 45 11.78 -3.08 9.10
CA LEU A 45 10.39 -2.66 8.95
C LEU A 45 10.09 -2.24 7.51
N TYR A 46 11.03 -1.61 6.81
CA TYR A 46 10.86 -1.34 5.37
C TYR A 46 10.67 -2.62 4.54
N ALA A 47 11.42 -3.68 4.83
CA ALA A 47 11.26 -4.96 4.13
C ALA A 47 9.86 -5.54 4.36
N GLU A 48 9.40 -5.58 5.62
CA GLU A 48 8.04 -6.02 5.99
C GLU A 48 6.93 -5.20 5.32
N MET A 49 7.07 -3.87 5.32
CA MET A 49 6.15 -2.97 4.65
C MET A 49 6.11 -3.25 3.14
N GLY A 50 7.27 -3.51 2.53
CA GLY A 50 7.39 -3.87 1.11
C GLY A 50 6.62 -5.14 0.76
N GLU A 51 6.80 -6.21 1.53
CA GLU A 51 6.07 -7.47 1.32
C GLU A 51 4.56 -7.30 1.46
N ARG A 52 4.12 -6.58 2.50
CA ARG A 52 2.71 -6.26 2.74
C ARG A 52 2.11 -5.42 1.62
N TRP A 53 2.90 -4.51 1.06
CA TRP A 53 2.50 -3.67 -0.06
C TRP A 53 2.35 -4.50 -1.34
N VAL A 54 3.34 -5.33 -1.68
CA VAL A 54 3.28 -6.23 -2.85
C VAL A 54 2.04 -7.11 -2.78
N ALA A 55 1.78 -7.72 -1.62
CA ALA A 55 0.61 -8.58 -1.42
C ALA A 55 -0.72 -7.83 -1.57
N ARG A 56 -0.81 -6.56 -1.16
CA ARG A 56 -2.07 -5.78 -1.26
C ARG A 56 -2.29 -5.14 -2.63
N VAL A 57 -1.22 -4.79 -3.32
CA VAL A 57 -1.31 -4.09 -4.60
C VAL A 57 -1.39 -5.07 -5.76
N PHE A 58 -0.53 -6.09 -5.78
CA PHE A 58 -0.31 -6.89 -6.98
C PHE A 58 -0.85 -8.32 -6.94
N ALA A 59 -1.31 -8.80 -5.78
CA ALA A 59 -1.94 -10.12 -5.69
C ALA A 59 -3.27 -10.17 -6.45
N ASP A 60 -3.81 -11.39 -6.57
CA ASP A 60 -5.15 -11.60 -7.10
C ASP A 60 -6.17 -10.88 -6.21
N GLY A 61 -6.95 -9.97 -6.80
CA GLY A 61 -7.86 -9.09 -6.07
C GLY A 61 -7.21 -7.87 -5.41
N GLY A 62 -5.91 -7.64 -5.65
CA GLY A 62 -5.20 -6.43 -5.21
C GLY A 62 -5.66 -5.15 -5.91
N LEU A 63 -5.13 -4.01 -5.48
CA LEU A 63 -5.50 -2.69 -6.04
C LEU A 63 -5.17 -2.56 -7.53
N VAL A 64 -4.09 -3.21 -7.97
CA VAL A 64 -3.63 -3.24 -9.36
C VAL A 64 -3.12 -4.66 -9.66
N PRO A 65 -4.01 -5.64 -9.84
CA PRO A 65 -3.59 -7.04 -10.02
C PRO A 65 -2.67 -7.17 -11.24
N ARG A 66 -1.63 -8.01 -11.15
CA ARG A 66 -0.67 -8.18 -12.27
C ARG A 66 -1.35 -8.56 -13.58
N ALA A 67 -2.37 -9.42 -13.54
CA ALA A 67 -3.15 -9.79 -14.71
C ALA A 67 -3.79 -8.59 -15.43
N GLY A 68 -4.15 -7.53 -14.69
CA GLY A 68 -4.69 -6.29 -15.25
C GLY A 68 -3.63 -5.38 -15.88
N LEU A 69 -2.35 -5.51 -15.48
CA LEU A 69 -1.24 -4.76 -16.07
C LEU A 69 -0.85 -5.32 -17.44
N ASP A 70 -0.88 -6.64 -17.60
CA ASP A 70 -0.54 -7.30 -18.86
C ASP A 70 -1.58 -7.07 -19.97
N ALA A 71 -2.82 -6.71 -19.58
CA ALA A 71 -3.92 -6.46 -20.51
C ALA A 71 -3.87 -5.06 -21.15
N VAL A 72 -3.20 -4.08 -20.53
CA VAL A 72 -3.09 -2.69 -21.03
C VAL A 72 -1.89 -2.53 -21.98
N GLY A 73 -1.00 -3.51 -22.04
CA GLY A 73 0.20 -3.51 -22.88
C GLY A 73 0.05 -4.13 -24.28
N ARG A 74 -1.17 -4.51 -24.70
CA ARG A 74 -1.46 -4.96 -26.07
C ARG A 74 -2.40 -4.00 -26.80
#